data_AF-A0A1V6D358-F1
#
_entry.id   AF-A0A1V6D358-F1
#
_cell.length_a   1.000
_cell.length_b   1.000
_cell.length_c   1.000
_cell.angle_alpha   90.00
_cell.angle_beta   90.00
_cell.angle_gamma   90.00
#
_symmetry.space_group_name_H-M   'P 1'
#
loop_
_entity.id
_entity.type
_entity.pdbx_description
1 polymer ?
#
loop_
_entity_poly.entity_id
_entity_poly.type
_entity_poly.pdbx_seq_one_letter_code
_entity_poly.pdbx_strand_id
1 'polypeptide(L)'
;MNVGYYAIKLLRLSGWLLLPVMVLYVLTGFALCGKLGFEKLMDVQTALAIHQVFDWPLVGLFVLHAAAGVYLSFRRWGWIRRRKT
;
A
#
# COMPACT_ATOMS: atom_id res chain seq x y z
N MET A 1 -18.02 -8.70 -18.28
CA MET A 1 -17.03 -7.84 -17.57
C MET A 1 -15.84 -8.67 -17.12
N ASN A 2 -14.62 -8.32 -17.53
CA ASN A 2 -13.46 -9.20 -17.38
C ASN A 2 -12.78 -8.97 -16.02
N VAL A 3 -13.16 -9.75 -15.00
CA VAL A 3 -12.62 -9.67 -13.62
C VAL A 3 -11.08 -9.82 -13.60
N GLY A 4 -10.50 -10.44 -14.64
CA GLY A 4 -9.08 -10.43 -15.00
C GLY A 4 -8.47 -9.04 -15.02
N TYR A 5 -9.05 -8.23 -15.89
CA TYR A 5 -8.57 -6.91 -16.26
C TYR A 5 -8.58 -5.93 -15.09
N TYR A 6 -9.68 -5.88 -14.34
CA TYR A 6 -9.81 -4.98 -13.19
C TYR A 6 -8.83 -5.34 -12.06
N ALA A 7 -8.63 -6.64 -11.77
CA ALA A 7 -7.67 -7.06 -10.74
C ALA A 7 -6.24 -6.65 -11.08
N ILE A 8 -5.83 -6.76 -12.35
CA ILE A 8 -4.49 -6.32 -12.80
C ILE A 8 -4.37 -4.80 -12.72
N LYS A 9 -5.43 -4.07 -13.11
CA LYS A 9 -5.45 -2.60 -13.04
C LYS A 9 -5.37 -2.12 -11.60
N LEU A 10 -6.12 -2.74 -10.68
CA LEU A 10 -6.07 -2.48 -9.25
C LEU A 10 -4.70 -2.82 -8.67
N LEU A 11 -4.09 -3.95 -9.04
CA LEU A 11 -2.76 -4.33 -8.57
C LEU A 11 -1.71 -3.27 -8.95
N ARG A 12 -1.74 -2.79 -10.20
CA ARG A 12 -0.81 -1.74 -10.68
C ARG A 12 -1.06 -0.40 -10.00
N LEU A 13 -2.31 0.03 -9.93
CA LEU A 13 -2.69 1.31 -9.32
C LEU A 13 -2.36 1.33 -7.82
N SER A 14 -2.76 0.28 -7.10
CA SER A 14 -2.46 0.16 -5.67
C SER A 14 -0.96 0.08 -5.42
N GLY A 15 -0.17 -0.62 -6.25
CA GLY A 15 1.28 -0.64 -6.11
C GLY A 15 1.93 0.73 -6.29
N TRP A 16 1.50 1.49 -7.31
CA TRP A 16 1.98 2.85 -7.55
C TRP A 16 1.59 3.83 -6.43
N LEU A 17 0.43 3.66 -5.81
CA LEU A 17 0.01 4.47 -4.66
C LEU A 17 0.69 4.04 -3.35
N LEU A 18 0.88 2.73 -3.16
CA LEU A 18 1.51 2.18 -1.96
C LEU A 18 2.96 2.64 -1.82
N LEU A 19 3.70 2.74 -2.93
CA LEU A 19 5.10 3.17 -2.92
C LEU A 19 5.33 4.54 -2.23
N PRO A 20 4.75 5.67 -2.72
CA PRO A 20 4.96 6.96 -2.09
C PRO A 20 4.37 7.03 -0.69
N VAL A 21 3.21 6.40 -0.45
CA VAL A 21 2.58 6.35 0.88
C VAL A 21 3.48 5.65 1.89
N MET A 22 4.05 4.50 1.53
CA MET A 22 4.97 3.76 2.38
C MET A 22 6.25 4.56 2.65
N VAL A 23 6.81 5.22 1.64
CA VAL A 23 8.00 6.07 1.82
C VAL A 23 7.71 7.21 2.80
N LEU A 24 6.63 7.95 2.61
CA LEU A 24 6.23 9.04 3.52
C LEU A 24 5.98 8.54 4.95
N TYR A 25 5.33 7.39 5.10
CA TYR A 25 5.07 6.77 6.39
C TYR A 25 6.38 6.37 7.11
N VAL A 26 7.34 5.81 6.37
CA VAL A 26 8.66 5.45 6.92
C VAL A 26 9.45 6.70 7.32
N LEU A 27 9.46 7.75 6.49
CA LEU A 27 10.16 9.00 6.80
C LEU A 27 9.60 9.68 8.05
N THR A 28 8.27 9.72 8.19
CA THR A 28 7.62 10.26 9.40
C THR A 28 7.92 9.42 10.63
N GLY A 29 7.97 8.09 10.50
CA GLY A 29 8.42 7.21 11.59
C GLY A 29 9.88 7.45 12.01
N PHE A 30 10.78 7.71 11.06
CA PHE A 30 12.17 8.07 11.37
C PHE A 30 12.27 9.42 12.09
N ALA A 31 11.47 10.42 11.67
CA ALA A 31 11.37 11.70 12.36
C ALA A 31 10.87 11.54 13.81
N LEU A 32 9.84 10.72 14.03
CA LEU A 32 9.31 10.42 15.37
C LEU A 32 10.32 9.74 16.28
N CYS A 33 11.15 8.85 15.75
CA CYS A 33 12.20 8.19 16.52
C CYS A 33 13.46 9.05 16.73
N GLY A 34 13.53 10.27 16.21
CA GLY A 34 14.73 11.11 16.26
C GLY A 34 15.94 10.49 15.52
N LYS A 35 15.69 9.59 14.58
CA LYS A 35 16.74 8.86 13.86
C LYS A 35 17.19 9.63 12.63
N LEU A 36 18.46 9.46 12.25
CA LEU A 36 19.04 10.02 11.02
C LEU A 36 18.98 11.57 10.91
N GLY A 37 18.78 12.27 12.03
CA GLY A 37 18.68 13.74 12.05
C GLY A 37 17.36 14.31 11.47
N PHE A 38 16.36 13.45 11.24
CA PHE A 38 15.07 13.85 10.69
C PHE A 38 14.23 14.73 11.63
N GLU A 39 14.55 14.74 12.93
CA GLU A 39 14.02 15.68 13.93
C GLU A 39 14.25 17.16 13.56
N LYS A 40 15.24 17.46 12.70
CA LYS A 40 15.49 18.82 12.18
C LYS A 40 14.66 19.18 10.95
N LEU A 41 14.15 18.18 10.23
CA LEU A 41 13.38 18.38 9.01
C LEU A 41 11.90 18.65 9.30
N MET A 42 11.38 18.12 10.42
CA MET A 42 9.98 18.26 10.77
C MET A 42 9.78 18.17 12.28
N ASP A 43 8.93 19.04 12.81
CA ASP A 43 8.54 18.99 14.22
C ASP A 43 7.83 17.66 14.56
N VAL A 44 8.08 17.14 15.76
CA VAL A 44 7.59 15.83 16.21
C VAL A 44 6.07 15.77 16.18
N GLN A 45 5.37 16.86 16.52
CA GLN A 45 3.91 16.89 16.52
C GLN A 45 3.35 16.82 15.09
N THR A 46 4.03 17.50 14.16
CA THR A 46 3.68 17.45 12.73
C THR A 46 3.95 16.07 12.16
N ALA A 47 5.08 15.45 12.50
CA ALA A 47 5.41 14.08 12.11
C ALA A 47 4.37 13.09 12.63
N LEU A 48 3.93 13.24 13.88
CA LEU A 48 2.91 12.38 14.48
C LEU A 48 1.56 12.50 13.78
N ALA A 49 1.11 13.73 13.55
CA ALA A 49 -0.17 13.98 12.89
C ALA A 49 -0.20 13.39 11.47
N ILE A 50 0.87 13.58 10.70
CA ILE A 50 0.98 12.99 9.36
C ILE A 50 1.03 11.46 9.45
N HIS A 51 1.86 10.90 10.34
CA HIS A 51 2.00 9.45 10.48
C HIS A 51 0.65 8.77 10.79
N GLN A 52 -0.11 9.30 11.75
CA GLN A 52 -1.43 8.77 12.13
C GLN A 52 -2.47 8.87 11.01
N VAL A 53 -2.43 9.95 10.21
CA VAL A 53 -3.33 10.09 9.05
C VAL A 53 -3.04 9.02 8.00
N PHE A 54 -1.78 8.63 7.83
CA PHE A 54 -1.37 7.63 6.84
C PHE A 54 -1.52 6.17 7.28
N ASP A 55 -1.76 5.89 8.57
CA ASP A 55 -2.00 4.53 9.09
C ASP A 55 -3.08 3.79 8.29
N TRP A 56 -4.31 4.34 8.30
CA TRP A 56 -5.46 3.71 7.67
C TRP A 56 -5.35 3.65 6.14
N PRO A 57 -4.92 4.73 5.43
CA PRO A 57 -4.61 4.67 4.01
C PRO A 57 -3.58 3.60 3.65
N LEU A 58 -2.50 3.47 4.43
CA LEU A 58 -1.46 2.48 4.19
C LEU A 58 -2.01 1.06 4.36
N VAL A 59 -2.75 0.81 5.46
CA VAL A 59 -3.39 -0.49 5.71
C VAL A 59 -4.38 -0.83 4.59
N GLY A 60 -5.25 0.11 4.21
CA GLY A 60 -6.23 -0.09 3.16
C GLY A 60 -5.60 -0.38 1.80
N LEU A 61 -4.59 0.40 1.39
CA LEU A 61 -3.85 0.17 0.15
C LEU A 61 -3.10 -1.17 0.17
N PHE A 62 -2.50 -1.53 1.32
CA PHE A 62 -1.80 -2.80 1.47
C PHE A 62 -2.76 -3.98 1.32
N VAL A 63 -3.91 -3.95 2.01
CA VAL A 63 -4.93 -5.01 1.92
C VAL A 63 -5.46 -5.12 0.50
N LEU A 64 -5.77 -4.00 -0.16
CA LEU A 64 -6.23 -4.00 -1.56
C LEU A 64 -5.18 -4.59 -2.50
N HIS A 65 -3.91 -4.19 -2.36
CA HIS A 65 -2.80 -4.67 -3.17
C HIS A 65 -2.58 -6.17 -2.96
N ALA A 66 -2.49 -6.61 -1.70
CA ALA A 66 -2.29 -7.99 -1.31
C ALA A 66 -3.44 -8.87 -1.80
N ALA A 67 -4.69 -8.47 -1.58
CA ALA A 67 -5.87 -9.22 -2.04
C ALA A 67 -5.90 -9.37 -3.57
N ALA A 68 -5.61 -8.30 -4.32
CA ALA A 68 -5.52 -8.36 -5.78
C ALA A 68 -4.40 -9.31 -6.24
N GLY A 69 -3.23 -9.25 -5.58
CA GLY A 69 -2.08 -10.10 -5.88
C GLY A 69 -2.37 -11.58 -5.59
N VAL A 70 -2.90 -11.88 -4.40
CA VAL A 70 -3.31 -13.24 -3.99
C VAL A 70 -4.34 -13.80 -4.97
N TYR A 71 -5.36 -13.01 -5.33
CA TYR A 71 -6.37 -13.41 -6.29
C TYR A 71 -5.79 -13.75 -7.66
N LEU A 72 -4.85 -12.94 -8.17
CA LEU A 72 -4.17 -13.20 -9.44
C LEU A 72 -3.27 -14.43 -9.36
N SER A 73 -2.57 -14.65 -8.24
CA SER A 73 -1.76 -15.85 -7.99
C SER A 73 -2.61 -17.12 -7.97
N PHE A 74 -3.73 -17.11 -7.24
CA PHE A 74 -4.67 -18.24 -7.22
C PHE A 74 -5.29 -18.52 -8.59
N ARG A 75 -5.56 -17.49 -9.40
CA ARG A 75 -5.98 -17.68 -10.80
C ARG A 75 -4.85 -18.24 -11.67
N ARG A 76 -3.60 -17.87 -11.44
CA ARG A 76 -2.44 -18.38 -12.17
C ARG A 76 -2.15 -19.85 -11.84
N TRP A 77 -2.31 -20.26 -10.59
CA TRP A 77 -2.11 -21.64 -10.13
C TRP A 77 -3.27 -22.58 -10.46
N GLY A 78 -4.34 -22.08 -11.10
CA GLY A 78 -5.50 -22.89 -11.48
C GLY A 78 -6.43 -23.24 -10.31
N TRP A 79 -6.19 -22.70 -9.10
CA TRP A 79 -7.06 -22.90 -7.93
C TRP A 79 -8.43 -22.21 -8.09
N ILE A 80 -8.51 -21.16 -8.91
CA ILE A 80 -9.76 -20.49 -9.25
C ILE A 80 -10.12 -20.78 -10.71
N ARG A 81 -11.15 -21.60 -10.91
CA ARG A 81 -11.65 -22.03 -12.22
C ARG A 81 -12.01 -20.80 -13.07
N ARG A 82 -11.40 -20.62 -14.24
CA ARG A 82 -11.93 -19.69 -15.25
C ARG A 82 -13.31 -20.22 -15.64
N ARG A 83 -14.38 -19.42 -15.47
CA ARG A 83 -15.66 -19.73 -16.11
C ARG A 83 -15.36 -19.79 -17.61
N LYS A 84 -15.48 -20.98 -18.21
CA LYS A 84 -15.60 -21.13 -19.66
C LYS A 84 -16.95 -20.48 -20.01
N THR A 85 -16.91 -19.29 -20.58
CA THR A 85 -18.00 -18.81 -21.44
C THR A 85 -17.90 -19.54 -22.77
#